data_AF-A0A522UZB1-F1
#
_entry.id   AF-A0A522UZB1-F1
#
_cell.length_a   1.000
_cell.length_b   1.000
_cell.length_c   1.000
_cell.angle_alpha   90.00
_cell.angle_beta   90.00
_cell.angle_gamma   90.00
#
_symmetry.space_group_name_H-M   'P 1'
#
loop_
_entity.id
_entity.type
_entity.pdbx_description
1 polymer ?
#
loop_
_entity_poly.entity_id
_entity_poly.type
_entity_poly.pdbx_seq_one_letter_code
_entity_poly.pdbx_strand_id
1 'polypeptide(L)'
;MDTGFIKLVGTEIRYSFLRNRDNHWMQVIYTIIPEKSEHIAEQIQTIENAEKEFYNIFKIGNETASAKRFFSSDLISHNSEIENYKKRQNTDFFMSVVEQPPASGVKLSLLGMCLNNITSKLRHDNIICFDTTSGIRHIYAEHLIDSEADEHSDSEKQTERIFACLQEKLLEFDATIENSVLRTWIYAPHVDADYPGIVK
;
A
#
# COMPACT_ATOMS: atom_id res chain seq x y z
N MET A 1 6.94 -12.92 14.70
CA MET A 1 6.44 -11.57 14.39
C MET A 1 6.00 -10.96 15.69
N ASP A 2 6.57 -9.81 16.03
CA ASP A 2 6.28 -9.13 17.29
C ASP A 2 5.19 -8.11 17.01
N THR A 3 4.00 -8.34 17.56
CA THR A 3 2.84 -7.46 17.36
C THR A 3 2.68 -6.54 18.56
N GLY A 4 2.17 -5.34 18.32
CA GLY A 4 1.90 -4.39 19.39
C GLY A 4 0.88 -3.34 18.98
N PHE A 5 0.52 -2.51 19.95
CA PHE A 5 -0.37 -1.37 19.74
C PHE A 5 0.19 -0.14 20.48
N ILE A 6 -0.07 1.03 19.92
CA ILE A 6 0.17 2.33 20.55
C ILE A 6 -1.10 3.14 20.42
N LYS A 7 -1.45 3.82 21.51
CA LYS A 7 -2.50 4.82 21.51
C LYS A 7 -1.85 6.20 21.53
N LEU A 8 -2.07 6.98 20.47
CA LEU A 8 -1.68 8.38 20.38
C LEU A 8 -2.93 9.27 20.49
N VAL A 9 -2.74 10.57 20.60
CA VAL A 9 -3.87 11.51 20.65
C VAL A 9 -4.66 11.41 19.34
N GLY A 10 -5.91 10.94 19.44
CA GLY A 10 -6.84 10.84 18.31
C GLY A 10 -6.57 9.69 17.32
N THR A 11 -5.61 8.81 17.60
CA THR A 11 -5.27 7.67 16.72
C THR A 11 -4.87 6.41 17.50
N GLU A 12 -5.24 5.26 16.94
CA GLU A 12 -4.71 3.96 17.31
C GLU A 12 -3.72 3.49 16.23
N ILE A 13 -2.56 3.01 16.65
CA ILE A 13 -1.59 2.37 15.77
C ILE A 13 -1.43 0.91 16.17
N ARG A 14 -1.65 0.00 15.23
CA ARG A 14 -1.30 -1.43 15.38
C ARG A 14 -0.09 -1.71 14.52
N TYR A 15 0.83 -2.53 14.98
CA TYR A 15 2.02 -2.84 14.19
C TYR A 15 2.50 -4.28 14.42
N SER A 16 3.29 -4.76 13.46
CA SER A 16 3.96 -6.06 13.49
C SER A 16 5.37 -5.91 12.94
N PHE A 17 6.36 -6.26 13.75
CA PHE A 17 7.75 -6.35 13.33
C PHE A 17 8.10 -7.77 12.91
N LEU A 18 8.73 -7.89 11.74
CA LEU A 18 9.50 -9.06 11.36
C LEU A 18 10.97 -8.78 11.70
N ARG A 19 11.59 -9.67 12.47
CA ARG A 19 12.98 -9.55 12.92
C ARG A 19 13.83 -10.70 12.38
N ASN A 20 15.13 -10.45 12.23
CA ASN A 20 16.10 -11.48 11.93
C ASN A 20 16.51 -12.24 13.21
N ARG A 21 17.45 -13.18 13.09
CA ARG A 21 17.95 -13.99 14.22
C ARG A 21 18.68 -13.18 15.28
N ASP A 22 19.26 -12.04 14.91
CA ASP A 22 19.97 -11.11 15.80
C ASP A 22 19.04 -10.07 16.43
N ASN A 23 17.72 -10.26 16.31
CA ASN A 23 16.69 -9.37 16.82
C ASN A 23 16.65 -7.98 16.17
N HIS A 24 17.35 -7.76 15.05
CA HIS A 24 17.20 -6.57 14.23
C HIS A 24 15.93 -6.66 13.39
N TRP A 25 15.16 -5.58 13.33
CA TRP A 25 13.98 -5.55 12.49
C TRP A 25 14.38 -5.53 11.01
N MET A 26 13.65 -6.30 10.20
CA MET A 26 13.81 -6.39 8.75
C MET A 26 12.66 -5.67 8.05
N GLN A 27 11.46 -5.81 8.60
CA GLN A 27 10.24 -5.21 8.08
C GLN A 27 9.35 -4.83 9.25
N VAL A 28 8.62 -3.74 9.09
CA VAL A 28 7.48 -3.41 9.95
C VAL A 28 6.28 -3.10 9.10
N ILE A 29 5.14 -3.66 9.49
CA ILE A 29 3.83 -3.34 8.93
C ILE A 29 3.05 -2.66 10.04
N TYR A 30 2.39 -1.55 9.75
CA TYR A 30 1.60 -0.81 10.72
C TYR A 30 0.30 -0.29 10.11
N THR A 31 -0.73 -0.19 10.94
CA THR A 31 -2.02 0.40 10.58
C THR A 31 -2.28 1.58 11.50
N ILE A 32 -2.63 2.73 10.93
CA ILE A 32 -3.04 3.94 11.64
C ILE A 32 -4.54 4.13 11.43
N ILE A 33 -5.28 4.14 12.53
CA ILE A 33 -6.74 4.27 12.55
C ILE A 33 -7.09 5.50 13.40
N PRO A 34 -7.60 6.59 12.79
CA PRO A 34 -8.16 7.70 13.53
C PRO A 34 -9.32 7.26 14.45
N GLU A 35 -9.45 7.88 15.62
CA GLU A 35 -10.50 7.54 16.59
C GLU A 35 -11.86 8.15 16.27
N LYS A 36 -11.86 9.24 15.49
CA LYS A 36 -13.08 9.98 15.11
C LYS A 36 -13.00 10.38 13.64
N SER A 37 -14.16 10.53 13.01
CA SER A 37 -14.26 11.12 11.68
C SER A 37 -14.03 12.62 11.75
N GLU A 38 -13.28 13.15 10.78
CA GLU A 38 -12.92 14.58 10.66
C GLU A 38 -13.15 15.04 9.20
N HIS A 39 -12.84 16.29 8.87
CA HIS A 39 -12.69 16.66 7.46
C HIS A 39 -11.49 15.90 6.86
N ILE A 40 -11.53 15.58 5.56
CA ILE A 40 -10.51 14.70 4.96
C ILE A 40 -9.08 15.25 5.11
N ALA A 41 -8.89 16.56 4.93
CA ALA A 41 -7.60 17.21 5.11
C ALA A 41 -7.09 17.10 6.57
N GLU A 42 -7.99 17.29 7.55
CA GLU A 42 -7.68 17.14 8.98
C GLU A 42 -7.32 15.69 9.30
N GLN A 43 -8.07 14.73 8.76
CA GLN A 43 -7.83 13.32 8.99
C GLN A 43 -6.50 12.84 8.39
N ILE A 44 -6.13 13.34 7.21
CA ILE A 44 -4.80 13.10 6.63
C ILE A 44 -3.72 13.70 7.53
N GLN A 45 -3.91 14.90 8.06
CA GLN A 45 -2.95 15.50 8.98
C GLN A 45 -2.81 14.69 10.28
N THR A 46 -3.92 14.18 10.81
CA THR A 46 -3.97 13.27 11.96
C THR A 46 -3.15 12.00 11.68
N ILE A 47 -3.31 11.39 10.51
CA ILE A 47 -2.53 10.21 10.08
C ILE A 47 -1.05 10.55 9.92
N GLU A 48 -0.71 11.67 9.25
CA GLU A 48 0.69 12.11 9.06
C GLU A 48 1.40 12.33 10.40
N ASN A 49 0.73 12.95 11.36
CA ASN A 49 1.31 13.22 12.67
C ASN A 49 1.53 11.92 13.45
N ALA A 50 0.55 11.03 13.43
CA ALA A 50 0.65 9.71 14.06
C ALA A 50 1.78 8.86 13.45
N GLU A 51 1.96 8.92 12.13
CA GLU A 51 3.04 8.23 11.42
C GLU A 51 4.43 8.77 11.82
N LYS A 52 4.59 10.10 11.89
CA LYS A 52 5.83 10.74 12.37
C LYS A 52 6.17 10.32 13.80
N GLU A 53 5.19 10.33 14.69
CA GLU A 53 5.38 9.88 16.08
C GLU A 53 5.74 8.40 16.16
N PHE A 54 5.09 7.54 15.37
CA PHE A 54 5.43 6.12 15.28
C PHE A 54 6.88 5.92 14.83
N TYR A 55 7.33 6.64 13.81
CA TYR A 55 8.70 6.60 13.34
C TYR A 55 9.69 7.09 14.41
N ASN A 56 9.35 8.14 15.16
CA ASN A 56 10.18 8.63 16.26
C ASN A 56 10.31 7.60 17.39
N ILE A 57 9.19 6.99 17.82
CA ILE A 57 9.15 6.00 18.91
C ILE A 57 10.06 4.80 18.59
N PHE A 58 9.98 4.29 17.37
CA PHE A 58 10.76 3.11 16.95
C PHE A 58 12.07 3.44 16.25
N LYS A 59 12.42 4.72 16.13
CA LYS A 59 13.61 5.22 15.40
C LYS A 59 13.69 4.68 13.97
N ILE A 60 12.55 4.71 13.28
CA ILE A 60 12.43 4.31 11.88
C ILE A 60 12.72 5.54 11.01
N GLY A 61 13.67 5.44 10.09
CA GLY A 61 13.96 6.50 9.13
C GLY A 61 12.92 6.55 8.00
N ASN A 62 12.59 7.76 7.51
CA ASN A 62 11.60 7.95 6.44
C ASN A 62 12.00 7.20 5.14
N GLU A 63 13.29 7.10 4.86
CA GLU A 63 13.85 6.40 3.70
C GLU A 63 13.48 4.91 3.64
N THR A 64 13.14 4.32 4.80
CA THR A 64 12.72 2.92 4.92
C THR A 64 11.29 2.67 4.46
N ALA A 65 10.48 3.73 4.25
CA ALA A 65 9.11 3.59 3.75
C ALA A 65 9.11 2.90 2.39
N SER A 66 8.36 1.80 2.30
CA SER A 66 8.30 0.94 1.12
C SER A 66 6.92 0.89 0.49
N ALA A 67 5.86 0.92 1.31
CA ALA A 67 4.49 0.93 0.84
C ALA A 67 3.55 1.69 1.80
N LYS A 68 2.55 2.33 1.22
CA LYS A 68 1.42 2.97 1.91
C LYS A 68 0.13 2.67 1.18
N ARG A 69 -0.83 2.07 1.88
CA ARG A 69 -2.18 1.79 1.39
C ARG A 69 -3.21 2.56 2.18
N PHE A 70 -3.96 3.42 1.48
CA PHE A 70 -5.08 4.16 2.07
C PHE A 70 -6.40 3.44 1.80
N PHE A 71 -7.18 3.25 2.85
CA PHE A 71 -8.57 2.77 2.77
C PHE A 71 -9.48 3.97 2.96
N SER A 72 -10.18 4.37 1.90
CA SER A 72 -11.06 5.54 1.84
C SER A 72 -12.52 5.12 1.85
N SER A 73 -13.37 5.90 2.52
CA SER A 73 -14.82 5.75 2.46
C SER A 73 -15.46 6.38 1.22
N ASP A 74 -14.74 7.28 0.54
CA ASP A 74 -15.18 7.99 -0.66
C ASP A 74 -13.91 8.39 -1.42
N LEU A 75 -13.46 7.57 -2.36
CA LEU A 75 -12.20 7.83 -3.04
C LEU A 75 -12.31 9.04 -3.96
N ILE A 76 -13.45 9.22 -4.62
CA ILE A 76 -13.69 10.33 -5.56
C ILE A 76 -13.49 11.68 -4.85
N SER A 77 -14.12 11.88 -3.70
CA SER A 77 -14.04 13.14 -2.96
C SER A 77 -12.70 13.34 -2.23
N HIS A 78 -12.00 12.25 -1.88
CA HIS A 78 -10.76 12.32 -1.10
C HIS A 78 -9.48 12.33 -1.96
N ASN A 79 -9.58 11.99 -3.24
CA ASN A 79 -8.41 11.74 -4.10
C ASN A 79 -7.42 12.91 -4.14
N SER A 80 -7.91 14.15 -4.27
CA SER A 80 -7.06 15.34 -4.35
C SER A 80 -6.18 15.52 -3.12
N GLU A 81 -6.72 15.25 -1.93
CA GLU A 81 -5.99 15.39 -0.67
C GLU A 81 -4.99 14.25 -0.45
N ILE A 82 -5.31 13.03 -0.91
CA ILE A 82 -4.38 11.88 -0.88
C ILE A 82 -3.21 12.11 -1.85
N GLU A 83 -3.47 12.68 -3.03
CA GLU A 83 -2.41 13.08 -3.96
C GLU A 83 -1.53 14.21 -3.39
N ASN A 84 -2.13 15.17 -2.69
CA ASN A 84 -1.39 16.19 -1.98
C ASN A 84 -0.52 15.58 -0.85
N TYR A 85 -1.03 14.57 -0.13
CA TYR A 85 -0.24 13.80 0.83
C TYR A 85 1.00 13.19 0.17
N LYS A 86 0.85 12.51 -0.99
CA LYS A 86 1.98 11.91 -1.72
C LYS A 86 3.03 12.95 -2.11
N LYS A 87 2.61 14.10 -2.64
CA LYS A 87 3.50 15.20 -3.05
C LYS A 87 4.32 15.82 -1.91
N ARG A 88 3.81 15.75 -0.66
CA ARG A 88 4.52 16.25 0.53
C ARG A 88 5.57 15.28 1.08
N GLN A 89 5.57 14.02 0.64
CA GLN A 89 6.52 13.04 1.15
C GLN A 89 7.91 13.27 0.56
N ASN A 90 8.94 13.10 1.38
CA ASN A 90 10.34 13.30 1.00
C ASN A 90 11.03 12.02 0.48
N THR A 91 10.28 10.93 0.38
CA THR A 91 10.74 9.61 -0.02
C THR A 91 9.71 8.99 -0.95
N ASP A 92 10.17 8.31 -1.99
CA ASP A 92 9.29 7.56 -2.87
C ASP A 92 8.92 6.20 -2.25
N PHE A 93 7.68 5.75 -2.44
CA PHE A 93 7.16 4.49 -1.93
C PHE A 93 6.01 4.00 -2.80
N PHE A 94 5.70 2.70 -2.68
CA PHE A 94 4.52 2.13 -3.29
C PHE A 94 3.24 2.74 -2.70
N MET A 95 2.40 3.41 -3.50
CA MET A 95 1.11 3.92 -3.03
C MET A 95 -0.06 3.15 -3.66
N SER A 96 -0.99 2.73 -2.81
CA SER A 96 -2.26 2.11 -3.21
C SER A 96 -3.40 2.84 -2.51
N VAL A 97 -4.44 3.21 -3.25
CA VAL A 97 -5.62 3.85 -2.68
C VAL A 97 -6.85 3.05 -3.09
N VAL A 98 -7.68 2.68 -2.11
CA VAL A 98 -8.82 1.80 -2.34
C VAL A 98 -10.06 2.37 -1.68
N GLU A 99 -11.19 2.30 -2.39
CA GLU A 99 -12.49 2.66 -1.84
C GLU A 99 -13.04 1.48 -1.04
N GLN A 100 -12.61 1.38 0.19
CA GLN A 100 -13.09 0.42 1.17
C GLN A 100 -13.27 1.18 2.48
N PRO A 101 -14.52 1.50 2.88
CA PRO A 101 -14.77 2.25 4.10
C PRO A 101 -14.09 1.60 5.31
N PRO A 102 -13.27 2.34 6.06
CA PRO A 102 -12.68 1.84 7.29
C PRO A 102 -13.75 1.36 8.28
N ALA A 103 -13.54 0.18 8.88
CA ALA A 103 -14.50 -0.44 9.78
C ALA A 103 -14.84 0.41 11.03
N SER A 104 -13.97 1.34 11.41
CA SER A 104 -14.20 2.29 12.52
C SER A 104 -15.18 3.42 12.18
N GLY A 105 -15.65 3.53 10.93
CA GLY A 105 -16.55 4.60 10.48
C GLY A 105 -15.84 5.94 10.21
N VAL A 106 -14.51 5.94 10.19
CA VAL A 106 -13.71 7.10 9.75
C VAL A 106 -13.60 7.16 8.23
N LYS A 107 -13.24 8.32 7.67
CA LYS A 107 -13.17 8.52 6.22
C LYS A 107 -11.92 7.90 5.59
N LEU A 108 -10.83 7.83 6.33
CA LEU A 108 -9.54 7.37 5.86
C LEU A 108 -8.77 6.63 6.95
N SER A 109 -8.13 5.52 6.58
CA SER A 109 -7.13 4.83 7.40
C SER A 109 -5.93 4.42 6.55
N LEU A 110 -4.77 4.21 7.18
CA LEU A 110 -3.51 3.91 6.49
C LEU A 110 -2.96 2.56 6.95
N LEU A 111 -2.58 1.71 6.00
CA LEU A 111 -1.68 0.58 6.20
C LEU A 111 -0.32 0.93 5.58
N GLY A 112 0.69 1.11 6.42
CA GLY A 112 2.05 1.39 6.00
C GLY A 112 2.98 0.20 6.19
N MET A 113 4.09 0.21 5.45
CA MET A 113 5.14 -0.77 5.55
C MET A 113 6.52 -0.15 5.32
N CYS A 114 7.45 -0.49 6.21
CA CYS A 114 8.85 -0.12 6.07
C CYS A 114 9.72 -1.36 5.94
N LEU A 115 10.77 -1.25 5.12
CA LEU A 115 11.81 -2.24 4.97
C LEU A 115 13.11 -1.66 5.51
N ASN A 116 13.75 -2.38 6.43
CA ASN A 116 15.07 -2.00 6.90
C ASN A 116 16.11 -2.33 5.83
N ASN A 117 17.24 -1.64 5.88
CA ASN A 117 18.41 -1.95 5.06
C ASN A 117 18.15 -1.89 3.54
N ILE A 118 17.31 -0.96 3.08
CA ILE A 118 17.17 -0.67 1.66
C ILE A 118 18.51 -0.17 1.12
N THR A 119 19.06 -0.84 0.10
CA THR A 119 20.31 -0.49 -0.56
C THR A 119 20.09 0.22 -1.89
N SER A 120 18.96 -0.03 -2.55
CA SER A 120 18.59 0.59 -3.81
C SER A 120 17.08 0.79 -3.89
N LYS A 121 16.67 1.88 -4.55
CA LYS A 121 15.28 2.21 -4.86
C LYS A 121 15.20 2.56 -6.34
N LEU A 122 14.35 1.87 -7.08
CA LEU A 122 14.15 2.09 -8.52
C LEU A 122 12.65 2.21 -8.80
N ARG A 123 12.25 3.27 -9.50
CA ARG A 123 10.90 3.40 -10.05
C ARG A 123 10.98 3.41 -11.57
N HIS A 124 10.19 2.56 -12.21
CA HIS A 124 9.98 2.53 -13.65
C HIS A 124 8.48 2.46 -13.90
N ASP A 125 7.92 3.52 -14.46
CA ASP A 125 6.47 3.73 -14.60
C ASP A 125 5.71 3.46 -13.29
N ASN A 126 4.86 2.44 -13.31
CA ASN A 126 4.04 2.02 -12.20
C ASN A 126 4.65 0.86 -11.39
N ILE A 127 5.90 0.48 -11.66
CA ILE A 127 6.65 -0.48 -10.83
C ILE A 127 7.64 0.28 -9.95
N ILE A 128 7.66 -0.07 -8.67
CA ILE A 128 8.71 0.36 -7.74
C ILE A 128 9.39 -0.86 -7.11
N CYS A 129 10.72 -0.83 -7.11
CA CYS A 129 11.58 -1.88 -6.59
C CYS A 129 12.44 -1.37 -5.43
N PHE A 130 12.64 -2.23 -4.43
CA PHE A 130 13.55 -2.00 -3.32
C PHE A 130 14.48 -3.20 -3.15
N ASP A 131 15.78 -2.98 -3.30
CA ASP A 131 16.78 -3.98 -2.95
C ASP A 131 17.17 -3.82 -1.49
N THR A 132 17.40 -4.94 -0.81
CA THR A 132 17.83 -4.96 0.60
C THR A 132 19.21 -5.59 0.75
N THR A 133 19.90 -5.31 1.86
CA THR A 133 21.19 -5.95 2.18
C THR A 133 21.11 -7.47 2.29
N SER A 134 19.92 -8.03 2.47
CA SER A 134 19.69 -9.49 2.51
C SER A 134 19.74 -10.16 1.12
N GLY A 135 19.84 -9.36 0.04
CA GLY A 135 19.76 -9.84 -1.34
C GLY A 135 18.32 -10.02 -1.84
N ILE A 136 17.31 -9.70 -1.03
CA ILE A 136 15.90 -9.73 -1.44
C ILE A 136 15.55 -8.42 -2.16
N ARG A 137 14.97 -8.56 -3.36
CA ARG A 137 14.30 -7.48 -4.11
C ARG A 137 12.79 -7.53 -3.85
N HIS A 138 12.24 -6.43 -3.38
CA HIS A 138 10.80 -6.23 -3.25
C HIS A 138 10.29 -5.46 -4.46
N ILE A 139 9.32 -6.03 -5.19
CA ILE A 139 8.71 -5.42 -6.37
C ILE A 139 7.25 -5.13 -6.06
N TYR A 140 6.81 -3.90 -6.32
CA TYR A 140 5.41 -3.50 -6.19
C TYR A 140 4.90 -2.90 -7.50
N ALA A 141 3.73 -3.34 -7.94
CA ALA A 141 3.04 -2.81 -9.11
C ALA A 141 1.84 -1.94 -8.69
N GLU A 142 1.90 -0.65 -9.01
CA GLU A 142 0.86 0.35 -8.75
C GLU A 142 -0.17 0.38 -9.89
N HIS A 143 -1.43 0.59 -9.53
CA HIS A 143 -2.52 1.02 -10.42
C HIS A 143 -2.54 0.30 -11.79
N LEU A 144 -2.43 -1.02 -11.78
CA LEU A 144 -2.68 -1.82 -12.98
C LEU A 144 -4.18 -1.85 -13.23
N ILE A 145 -4.61 -1.23 -14.32
CA ILE A 145 -5.99 -1.15 -14.79
C ILE A 145 -6.04 -1.52 -16.27
N ASP A 146 -7.18 -2.03 -16.73
CA ASP A 146 -7.44 -2.09 -18.16
C ASP A 146 -7.82 -0.68 -18.64
N SER A 147 -6.90 -0.01 -19.35
CA SER A 147 -7.11 1.35 -19.84
C SER A 147 -8.16 1.45 -20.96
N GLU A 148 -8.55 0.32 -21.56
CA GLU A 148 -9.57 0.27 -22.61
C GLU A 148 -10.96 -0.06 -22.07
N ALA A 149 -11.07 -0.34 -20.76
CA ALA A 149 -12.33 -0.73 -20.15
C ALA A 149 -13.34 0.42 -20.09
N ASP A 150 -14.61 0.06 -20.31
CA ASP A 150 -15.80 0.88 -20.14
C ASP A 150 -16.86 0.16 -19.28
N GLU A 151 -18.04 0.77 -19.13
CA GLU A 151 -19.16 0.23 -18.34
C GLU A 151 -19.79 -1.05 -18.91
N HIS A 152 -19.39 -1.49 -20.10
CA HIS A 152 -19.88 -2.70 -20.76
C HIS A 152 -18.82 -3.78 -20.91
N SER A 153 -17.62 -3.51 -20.41
CA SER A 153 -16.48 -4.38 -20.56
C SER A 153 -16.58 -5.62 -19.67
N ASP A 154 -16.13 -6.75 -20.21
CA ASP A 154 -16.24 -8.06 -19.58
C ASP A 154 -15.12 -8.28 -18.54
N SER A 155 -15.50 -8.67 -17.33
CA SER A 155 -14.58 -8.76 -16.19
C SER A 155 -13.53 -9.86 -16.34
N GLU A 156 -13.82 -10.95 -17.08
CA GLU A 156 -12.83 -11.98 -17.44
C GLU A 156 -11.76 -11.39 -18.35
N LYS A 157 -12.15 -10.75 -19.46
CA LYS A 157 -11.19 -10.11 -20.38
C LYS A 157 -10.39 -8.98 -19.75
N GLN A 158 -11.01 -8.14 -18.91
CA GLN A 158 -10.29 -7.11 -18.18
C GLN A 158 -9.23 -7.73 -17.26
N THR A 159 -9.59 -8.77 -16.54
CA THR A 159 -8.69 -9.47 -15.62
C THR A 159 -7.54 -10.11 -16.39
N GLU A 160 -7.80 -10.80 -17.50
CA GLU A 160 -6.78 -11.35 -18.40
C GLU A 160 -5.79 -10.28 -18.87
N ARG A 161 -6.28 -9.12 -19.33
CA ARG A 161 -5.44 -8.00 -19.79
C ARG A 161 -4.58 -7.41 -18.67
N ILE A 162 -5.15 -7.22 -17.49
CA ILE A 162 -4.42 -6.73 -16.31
C ILE A 162 -3.29 -7.69 -15.93
N PHE A 163 -3.57 -9.00 -15.92
CA PHE A 163 -2.54 -10.01 -15.61
C PHE A 163 -1.50 -10.17 -16.71
N ALA A 164 -1.88 -10.04 -17.99
CA ALA A 164 -0.92 -9.99 -19.10
C ALA A 164 0.03 -8.78 -18.95
N CYS A 165 -0.52 -7.60 -18.63
CA CYS A 165 0.29 -6.40 -18.36
C CYS A 165 1.22 -6.59 -17.15
N LEU A 166 0.74 -7.22 -16.06
CA LEU A 166 1.59 -7.57 -14.91
C LEU A 166 2.72 -8.52 -15.32
N GLN A 167 2.41 -9.55 -16.11
CA GLN A 167 3.39 -10.53 -16.57
C GLN A 167 4.48 -9.85 -17.41
N GLU A 168 4.12 -9.01 -18.37
CA GLU A 168 5.07 -8.23 -19.18
C GLU A 168 5.98 -7.37 -18.31
N LYS A 169 5.41 -6.65 -17.35
CA LYS A 169 6.17 -5.79 -16.43
C LYS A 169 7.12 -6.58 -15.52
N LEU A 170 6.75 -7.79 -15.10
CA LEU A 170 7.61 -8.63 -14.27
C LEU A 170 8.80 -9.21 -15.05
N LEU A 171 8.65 -9.45 -16.36
CA LEU A 171 9.74 -9.96 -17.21
C LEU A 171 10.93 -9.00 -17.27
N GLU A 172 10.70 -7.68 -17.16
CA GLU A 172 11.78 -6.68 -17.08
C GLU A 172 12.69 -6.85 -15.84
N PHE A 173 12.22 -7.60 -14.84
CA PHE A 173 12.94 -7.88 -13.59
C PHE A 173 13.30 -9.36 -13.43
N ASP A 174 13.29 -10.14 -14.51
CA ASP A 174 13.48 -11.60 -14.50
C ASP A 174 12.53 -12.32 -13.52
N ALA A 175 11.34 -11.76 -13.32
CA ALA A 175 10.32 -12.26 -12.40
C ALA A 175 9.11 -12.84 -13.16
N THR A 176 8.39 -13.76 -12.51
CA THR A 176 7.15 -14.33 -13.06
C THR A 176 6.06 -14.37 -12.00
N ILE A 177 4.80 -14.39 -12.43
CA ILE A 177 3.67 -14.49 -11.49
C ILE A 177 3.78 -15.76 -10.65
N GLU A 178 4.00 -16.92 -11.29
CA GLU A 178 4.08 -18.22 -10.63
C GLU A 178 5.17 -18.32 -9.56
N ASN A 179 6.37 -17.78 -9.85
CA ASN A 179 7.53 -17.99 -8.99
C ASN A 179 7.87 -16.81 -8.06
N SER A 180 7.38 -15.61 -8.37
CA SER A 180 7.84 -14.38 -7.70
C SER A 180 6.75 -13.63 -6.96
N VAL A 181 5.47 -13.79 -7.33
CA VAL A 181 4.37 -13.05 -6.69
C VAL A 181 3.99 -13.72 -5.38
N LEU A 182 4.27 -13.03 -4.27
CA LEU A 182 3.91 -13.49 -2.92
C LEU A 182 2.48 -13.12 -2.52
N ARG A 183 1.95 -12.03 -3.09
CA ARG A 183 0.62 -11.53 -2.77
C ARG A 183 0.09 -10.60 -3.85
N THR A 184 -1.17 -10.80 -4.21
CA THR A 184 -1.92 -9.95 -5.13
C THR A 184 -3.20 -9.48 -4.44
N TRP A 185 -3.64 -8.26 -4.74
CA TRP A 185 -4.96 -7.78 -4.37
C TRP A 185 -5.65 -7.26 -5.63
N ILE A 186 -6.86 -7.74 -5.87
CA ILE A 186 -7.72 -7.27 -6.94
C ILE A 186 -8.85 -6.50 -6.27
N TYR A 187 -9.00 -5.23 -6.64
CA TYR A 187 -10.10 -4.39 -6.18
C TYR A 187 -11.03 -4.18 -7.37
N ALA A 188 -12.21 -4.79 -7.30
CA ALA A 188 -13.22 -4.71 -8.34
C ALA A 188 -14.46 -3.99 -7.80
N PRO A 189 -14.97 -2.94 -8.47
CA PRO A 189 -16.32 -2.48 -8.22
C PRO A 189 -17.30 -3.61 -8.55
N HIS A 190 -18.41 -3.73 -7.82
CA HIS A 190 -19.45 -4.74 -8.07
C HIS A 190 -18.98 -6.21 -8.06
N VAL A 191 -18.05 -6.56 -7.16
CA VAL A 191 -17.50 -7.92 -7.08
C VAL A 191 -18.57 -9.01 -7.06
N ASP A 192 -19.74 -8.81 -6.47
CA ASP A 192 -20.82 -9.81 -6.46
C ASP A 192 -21.33 -10.19 -7.87
N ALA A 193 -21.29 -9.25 -8.83
CA ALA A 193 -21.67 -9.49 -10.21
C ALA A 193 -20.49 -10.00 -11.05
N ASP A 194 -19.30 -9.44 -10.82
CA ASP A 194 -18.12 -9.65 -11.67
C ASP A 194 -17.22 -10.80 -11.22
N TYR A 195 -17.40 -11.33 -10.00
CA TYR A 195 -16.56 -12.39 -9.44
C TYR A 195 -16.37 -13.59 -10.36
N PRO A 196 -17.41 -14.13 -11.04
CA PRO A 196 -17.23 -15.27 -11.93
C PRO A 196 -16.25 -15.03 -13.08
N GLY A 197 -16.14 -13.80 -13.58
CA GLY A 197 -15.16 -13.44 -14.61
C GLY A 197 -13.76 -13.24 -14.04
N ILE A 198 -13.66 -12.63 -12.85
CA ILE A 198 -12.38 -12.32 -12.18
C ILE A 198 -11.59 -13.59 -11.79
N VAL A 199 -12.26 -14.70 -11.49
CA VAL A 199 -11.62 -15.91 -10.95
C VAL A 199 -11.38 -17.04 -11.96
N LYS A 200 -11.68 -16.80 -13.24
CA LYS A 200 -11.37 -17.75 -14.30
C LYS A 200 -9.89 -17.69 -14.68
#